data_AF-A0A921JD93-F1
#
_entry.id   AF-A0A921JD93-F1
#
_cell.length_a   1.000
_cell.length_b   1.000
_cell.length_c   1.000
_cell.angle_alpha   90.00
_cell.angle_beta   90.00
_cell.angle_gamma   90.00
#
_symmetry.space_group_name_H-M   'P 1'
#
loop_
_entity.id
_entity.type
_entity.pdbx_description
1 polymer ?
#
loop_
_entity_poly.entity_id
_entity_poly.type
_entity_poly.pdbx_seq_one_letter_code
_entity_poly.pdbx_strand_id
1 'polypeptide(L)'
;MKRIMLLNILLLLLTACSNSLGEAIEDYQRDMSEIATKNDQLNTLLESFDYSLLNGSSINGDSASLRNSLREMSTVIEDEIVPLVDEIEQELETIEITNDEIDSIHTTFLESFAVKQDFINDIERYIELYYQTLTKSEELVRLSQMFIENQEIRNEYIASAETEEEEEEVNRIIDQINENSSELENSAKELQETTEPEDKQNYIDESLTPIIEEHIRKLNEMNLDTDIAIRVRSITLEMYYGYERYYTERRDTLFYNEELERLQIDTILQQINVYEQLESTYIESLEELINES
;
A
#
# COMPACT_ATOMS: atom_id res chain seq x y z
N MET A 1 -12.75 -18.24 17.84
CA MET A 1 -11.57 -19.11 18.07
C MET A 1 -11.33 -19.20 19.57
N LYS A 2 -10.80 -20.33 20.05
CA LYS A 2 -10.63 -20.57 21.49
C LYS A 2 -9.64 -19.54 22.04
N ARG A 3 -10.02 -18.85 23.12
CA ARG A 3 -9.11 -18.03 23.91
C ARG A 3 -7.89 -18.88 24.29
N ILE A 4 -6.76 -18.69 23.63
CA ILE A 4 -5.47 -19.04 24.21
C ILE A 4 -5.25 -17.95 25.24
N MET A 5 -5.64 -18.25 26.47
CA MET A 5 -5.38 -17.39 27.62
C MET A 5 -3.87 -17.47 27.84
N LEU A 6 -3.11 -16.50 27.30
CA LEU A 6 -1.67 -16.43 27.46
C LEU A 6 -1.35 -16.43 28.95
N LEU A 7 -0.54 -17.44 29.29
CA LEU A 7 -0.21 -17.86 30.62
C LEU A 7 0.57 -16.72 31.29
N ASN A 8 0.05 -16.20 32.40
CA ASN A 8 0.86 -15.42 33.32
C ASN A 8 2.09 -16.27 33.64
N ILE A 9 3.28 -15.82 33.24
CA ILE A 9 4.56 -16.43 33.63
C ILE A 9 4.60 -16.40 35.15
N LEU A 10 4.25 -17.54 35.74
CA LEU A 10 4.22 -17.73 37.17
C LEU A 10 5.69 -17.91 37.58
N LEU A 11 6.28 -16.89 38.20
CA LEU A 11 7.58 -16.98 38.87
C LEU A 11 7.50 -18.03 39.99
N LEU A 12 7.72 -19.30 39.62
CA LEU A 12 7.87 -20.41 40.54
C LEU A 12 9.30 -20.37 41.07
N LEU A 13 9.49 -19.64 42.16
CA LEU A 13 10.68 -19.76 43.01
C LEU A 13 10.69 -21.15 43.64
N LEU A 14 11.32 -22.13 42.97
CA LEU A 14 11.61 -23.43 43.53
C LEU A 14 13.07 -23.49 43.97
N THR A 15 13.25 -23.60 45.29
CA THR A 15 14.56 -23.80 45.91
C THR A 15 15.07 -25.23 45.73
N ALA A 16 16.29 -25.33 45.19
CA ALA A 16 17.36 -26.28 45.50
C ALA A 16 17.36 -27.69 44.86
N CYS A 17 18.10 -27.82 43.74
CA CYS A 17 19.38 -28.54 43.62
C CYS A 17 20.11 -28.02 42.36
N SER A 18 21.09 -27.13 42.51
CA SER A 18 21.76 -26.45 41.38
C SER A 18 22.65 -27.42 40.58
N ASN A 19 22.10 -28.02 39.52
CA ASN A 19 22.90 -28.41 38.36
C ASN A 19 23.09 -27.18 37.46
N SER A 20 24.20 -27.08 36.74
CA SER A 20 24.52 -25.91 35.89
C SER A 20 23.47 -25.60 34.83
N LEU A 21 22.63 -26.58 34.47
CA LEU A 21 21.50 -26.40 33.55
C LEU A 21 20.36 -25.57 34.18
N GLY A 22 19.99 -25.84 35.44
CA GLY A 22 18.91 -25.11 36.10
C GLY A 22 19.22 -23.62 36.29
N GLU A 23 20.47 -23.29 36.64
CA GLU A 23 20.93 -21.88 36.73
C GLU A 23 20.92 -21.20 35.35
N ALA A 24 21.34 -21.90 34.28
CA ALA A 24 21.30 -21.38 32.93
C ALA A 24 19.85 -21.13 32.43
N ILE A 25 18.89 -21.99 32.82
CA ILE A 25 17.47 -21.80 32.52
C ILE A 25 16.93 -20.57 33.24
N GLU A 26 17.22 -20.41 34.53
CA GLU A 26 16.78 -19.24 35.32
C GLU A 26 17.34 -17.93 34.74
N ASP A 27 18.62 -17.92 34.37
CA ASP A 27 19.25 -16.77 33.73
C ASP A 27 18.60 -16.45 32.37
N TYR A 28 18.41 -17.47 31.52
CA TYR A 28 17.74 -17.29 30.21
C TYR A 28 16.31 -16.75 30.35
N GLN A 29 15.51 -17.30 31.29
CA GLN A 29 14.15 -16.82 31.53
C GLN A 29 14.11 -15.37 32.02
N ARG A 30 15.07 -14.99 32.88
CA ARG A 30 15.19 -13.61 33.34
C ARG A 30 15.50 -12.68 32.17
N ASP A 31 16.47 -13.05 31.34
CA ASP A 31 16.95 -12.21 30.25
C ASP A 31 15.89 -12.09 29.13
N MET A 32 15.08 -13.14 28.90
CA MET A 32 13.96 -13.12 27.95
C MET A 32 12.66 -12.49 28.49
N SER A 33 12.57 -12.13 29.77
CA SER A 33 11.28 -11.72 30.38
C SER A 33 10.71 -10.42 29.79
N GLU A 34 11.58 -9.46 29.46
CA GLU A 34 11.15 -8.19 28.85
C GLU A 34 10.75 -8.40 27.38
N ILE A 35 11.59 -9.12 26.62
CA ILE A 35 11.31 -9.56 25.26
C ILE A 35 9.96 -10.29 25.17
N ALA A 36 9.68 -11.22 26.09
CA ALA A 36 8.41 -11.96 26.10
C ALA A 36 7.20 -11.04 26.33
N THR A 37 7.36 -10.01 27.18
CA THR A 37 6.29 -9.02 27.43
C THR A 37 6.05 -8.17 26.19
N LYS A 38 7.11 -7.72 25.52
CA LYS A 38 7.02 -6.93 24.28
C LYS A 38 6.45 -7.75 23.13
N ASN A 39 6.84 -9.01 23.01
CA ASN A 39 6.31 -9.92 22.00
C ASN A 39 4.81 -10.22 22.21
N ASP A 40 4.33 -10.31 23.46
CA ASP A 40 2.89 -10.41 23.78
C ASP A 40 2.11 -9.14 23.42
N GLN A 41 2.70 -7.97 23.66
CA GLN A 41 2.14 -6.68 23.23
C GLN A 41 2.06 -6.61 21.70
N LEU A 42 3.12 -7.04 21.01
CA LEU A 42 3.18 -7.11 19.55
C LEU A 42 2.07 -8.03 19.01
N ASN A 43 1.92 -9.22 19.57
CA ASN A 43 0.84 -10.15 19.20
C ASN A 43 -0.54 -9.51 19.41
N THR A 44 -0.76 -8.84 20.54
CA THR A 44 -2.02 -8.14 20.83
C THR A 44 -2.33 -7.07 19.78
N LEU A 45 -1.34 -6.29 19.35
CA LEU A 45 -1.51 -5.29 18.29
C LEU A 45 -1.84 -5.94 16.95
N LEU A 46 -1.12 -6.99 16.55
CA LEU A 46 -1.37 -7.72 15.30
C LEU A 46 -2.74 -8.41 15.28
N GLU A 47 -3.20 -8.95 16.40
CA GLU A 47 -4.54 -9.56 16.53
C GLU A 47 -5.68 -8.55 16.49
N SER A 48 -5.40 -7.26 16.76
CA SER A 48 -6.41 -6.21 16.77
C SER A 48 -6.92 -5.84 15.37
N PHE A 49 -6.15 -6.19 14.33
CA PHE A 49 -6.46 -5.89 12.95
C PHE A 49 -7.59 -6.77 12.38
N ASP A 50 -8.51 -6.13 11.66
CA ASP A 50 -9.51 -6.84 10.86
C ASP A 50 -8.96 -7.15 9.46
N TYR A 51 -8.20 -8.23 9.35
CA TYR A 51 -7.62 -8.69 8.07
C TYR A 51 -8.67 -9.02 7.00
N SER A 52 -9.95 -9.18 7.35
CA SER A 52 -11.00 -9.41 6.36
C SER A 52 -11.20 -8.20 5.44
N LEU A 53 -10.81 -7.00 5.90
CA LEU A 53 -10.83 -5.77 5.10
C LEU A 53 -9.87 -5.82 3.91
N LEU A 54 -8.80 -6.62 4.02
CA LEU A 54 -7.76 -6.76 2.99
C LEU A 54 -8.18 -7.69 1.85
N ASN A 55 -9.30 -8.40 2.01
CA ASN A 55 -9.87 -9.23 0.96
C ASN A 55 -10.59 -8.32 -0.07
N GLY A 56 -10.11 -8.34 -1.31
CA GLY A 56 -10.54 -7.45 -2.41
C GLY A 56 -12.04 -7.51 -2.80
N SER A 57 -12.84 -8.39 -2.17
CA SER A 57 -14.30 -8.37 -2.28
C SER A 57 -14.95 -7.11 -1.67
N SER A 58 -14.24 -6.39 -0.79
CA SER A 58 -14.67 -5.12 -0.19
C SER A 58 -14.64 -3.92 -1.14
N ILE A 59 -14.11 -4.07 -2.36
CA ILE A 59 -14.02 -3.00 -3.38
C ILE A 59 -15.42 -2.50 -3.84
N ASN A 60 -16.48 -3.26 -3.57
CA ASN A 60 -17.87 -2.86 -3.86
C ASN A 60 -18.59 -2.12 -2.70
N GLY A 61 -17.88 -1.80 -1.61
CA GLY A 61 -18.40 -1.11 -0.42
C GLY A 61 -18.14 0.41 -0.41
N ASP A 62 -18.35 1.03 0.75
CA ASP A 62 -17.97 2.44 1.00
C ASP A 62 -16.44 2.59 0.99
N SER A 63 -15.89 3.02 -0.15
CA SER A 63 -14.44 3.19 -0.36
C SER A 63 -13.81 4.15 0.65
N ALA A 64 -14.57 5.15 1.12
CA ALA A 64 -14.07 6.11 2.09
C ALA A 64 -13.91 5.48 3.48
N SER A 65 -14.86 4.64 3.90
CA SER A 65 -14.73 3.89 5.16
C SER A 65 -13.54 2.93 5.09
N LEU A 66 -13.40 2.15 4.02
CA LEU A 66 -12.31 1.19 3.88
C LEU A 66 -10.95 1.90 3.91
N ARG A 67 -10.80 3.00 3.17
CA ARG A 67 -9.56 3.77 3.15
C ARG A 67 -9.19 4.33 4.53
N ASN A 68 -10.17 4.76 5.33
CA ASN A 68 -9.92 5.18 6.70
C ASN A 68 -9.40 4.03 7.55
N SER A 69 -10.00 2.85 7.44
CA SER A 69 -9.52 1.67 8.16
C SER A 69 -8.10 1.25 7.74
N LEU A 70 -7.78 1.27 6.45
CA LEU A 70 -6.42 0.98 5.97
C LEU A 70 -5.39 1.98 6.53
N ARG A 71 -5.74 3.26 6.58
CA ARG A 71 -4.86 4.30 7.16
C ARG A 71 -4.70 4.14 8.66
N GLU A 72 -5.76 3.77 9.38
CA GLU A 72 -5.67 3.45 10.81
C GLU A 72 -4.74 2.26 11.05
N MET A 73 -4.82 1.20 10.22
CA MET A 73 -3.90 0.07 10.30
C MET A 73 -2.44 0.48 10.03
N SER A 74 -2.16 1.26 8.98
CA SER A 74 -0.79 1.72 8.69
C SER A 74 -0.24 2.61 9.82
N THR A 75 -1.07 3.49 10.40
CA THR A 75 -0.65 4.30 11.56
C THR A 75 -0.27 3.42 12.76
N VAL A 76 -1.05 2.38 13.08
CA VAL A 76 -0.69 1.45 14.17
C VAL A 76 0.60 0.67 13.83
N ILE A 77 0.79 0.29 12.57
CA ILE A 77 2.03 -0.36 12.15
C ILE A 77 3.24 0.56 12.37
N GLU A 78 3.17 1.78 11.83
CA GLU A 78 4.27 2.74 11.84
C GLU A 78 4.58 3.29 13.24
N ASP A 79 3.55 3.64 14.02
CA ASP A 79 3.73 4.37 15.29
C ASP A 79 3.85 3.43 16.51
N GLU A 80 3.35 2.19 16.42
CA GLU A 80 3.31 1.25 17.56
C GLU A 80 4.05 -0.06 17.30
N ILE A 81 3.81 -0.73 16.17
CA ILE A 81 4.37 -2.06 15.88
C ILE A 81 5.84 -1.99 15.51
N VAL A 82 6.23 -1.13 14.56
CA VAL A 82 7.63 -1.01 14.10
C VAL A 82 8.57 -0.64 15.25
N PRO A 83 8.27 0.38 16.10
CA PRO A 83 9.10 0.67 17.27
C PRO A 83 9.23 -0.51 18.24
N LEU A 84 8.16 -1.29 18.42
CA LEU A 84 8.18 -2.45 19.30
C LEU A 84 9.04 -3.60 18.75
N VAL A 85 9.02 -3.80 17.43
CA VAL A 85 9.93 -4.72 16.73
C VAL A 85 11.38 -4.29 16.93
N ASP A 86 11.70 -3.02 16.71
CA ASP A 86 13.05 -2.47 16.90
C ASP A 86 13.56 -2.65 18.34
N GLU A 87 12.67 -2.48 19.33
CA GLU A 87 13.01 -2.70 20.74
C GLU A 87 13.31 -4.17 21.05
N ILE A 88 12.50 -5.10 20.50
CA ILE A 88 12.73 -6.54 20.68
C ILE A 88 14.05 -6.96 20.02
N GLU A 89 14.34 -6.48 18.80
CA GLU A 89 15.61 -6.75 18.11
C GLU A 89 16.81 -6.32 18.94
N GLN A 90 16.78 -5.09 19.46
CA GLN A 90 17.87 -4.55 20.28
C GLN A 90 18.09 -5.35 21.56
N GLU A 91 17.02 -5.83 22.20
CA GLU A 91 17.14 -6.68 23.39
C GLU A 91 17.69 -8.06 23.06
N LEU A 92 17.26 -8.67 21.95
CA LEU A 92 17.77 -9.96 21.50
C LEU A 92 19.28 -9.96 21.26
N GLU A 93 19.83 -8.85 20.75
CA GLU A 93 21.29 -8.70 20.55
C GLU A 93 22.09 -8.77 21.87
N THR A 94 21.44 -8.58 23.02
CA THR A 94 22.09 -8.59 24.34
C THR A 94 22.08 -9.96 25.02
N ILE A 95 21.32 -10.92 24.49
CA ILE A 95 21.15 -12.25 25.09
C ILE A 95 22.40 -13.10 24.86
N GLU A 96 23.03 -13.56 25.94
CA GLU A 96 24.18 -14.47 25.89
C GLU A 96 23.75 -15.90 26.21
N ILE A 97 23.85 -16.80 25.22
CA ILE A 97 23.52 -18.23 25.41
C ILE A 97 24.80 -19.04 25.63
N THR A 98 24.87 -19.76 26.75
CA THR A 98 26.03 -20.59 27.12
C THR A 98 25.74 -22.09 27.17
N ASN A 99 24.51 -22.52 26.86
CA ASN A 99 24.06 -23.91 26.96
C ASN A 99 23.40 -24.34 25.63
N ASP A 100 23.83 -25.48 25.08
CA ASP A 100 23.38 -25.98 23.77
C ASP A 100 21.87 -26.34 23.71
N GLU A 101 21.27 -26.77 24.82
CA GLU A 101 19.82 -27.07 24.88
C GLU A 101 19.00 -25.78 24.85
N ILE A 102 19.47 -24.74 25.55
CA ILE A 102 18.87 -23.39 25.52
C ILE A 102 19.07 -22.74 24.15
N ASP A 103 20.21 -22.95 23.49
CA ASP A 103 20.51 -22.41 22.16
C ASP A 103 19.53 -22.89 21.10
N SER A 104 19.15 -24.18 21.13
CA SER A 104 18.13 -24.72 20.22
C SER A 104 16.75 -24.09 20.45
N ILE A 105 16.39 -23.82 21.70
CA ILE A 105 15.12 -23.20 22.06
C ILE A 105 15.12 -21.72 21.65
N HIS A 106 16.20 -21.00 21.94
CA HIS A 106 16.39 -19.61 21.55
C HIS A 106 16.35 -19.44 20.02
N THR A 107 16.98 -20.35 19.28
CA THR A 107 16.92 -20.36 17.80
C THR A 107 15.47 -20.47 17.29
N THR A 108 14.63 -21.29 17.94
CA THR A 108 13.21 -21.41 17.57
C THR A 108 12.45 -20.10 17.80
N PHE A 109 12.77 -19.38 18.88
CA PHE A 109 12.22 -18.04 19.11
C PHE A 109 12.67 -17.05 18.03
N LEU A 110 13.96 -17.02 17.68
CA LEU A 110 14.50 -16.15 16.63
C LEU A 110 13.85 -16.42 15.27
N GLU A 111 13.65 -17.70 14.92
CA GLU A 111 12.95 -18.09 13.70
C GLU A 111 11.49 -17.60 13.69
N SER A 112 10.77 -17.75 14.80
CA SER A 112 9.41 -17.22 14.94
C SER A 112 9.36 -15.71 14.77
N PHE A 113 10.26 -15.00 15.45
CA PHE A 113 10.32 -13.54 15.42
C PHE A 113 10.66 -13.03 14.01
N ALA A 114 11.62 -13.66 13.32
CA ALA A 114 11.95 -13.32 11.93
C ALA A 114 10.76 -13.48 10.98
N VAL A 115 10.02 -14.60 11.07
CA VAL A 115 8.79 -14.80 10.26
C VAL A 115 7.74 -13.74 10.58
N LYS A 116 7.63 -13.31 11.84
CA LYS A 116 6.72 -12.24 12.24
C LYS A 116 7.12 -10.88 11.68
N GLN A 117 8.41 -10.58 11.62
CA GLN A 117 8.92 -9.35 10.98
C GLN A 117 8.62 -9.35 9.48
N ASP A 118 8.85 -10.47 8.80
CA ASP A 118 8.48 -10.63 7.39
C ASP A 118 6.99 -10.39 7.17
N PHE A 119 6.13 -10.97 8.04
CA PHE A 119 4.69 -10.73 8.02
C PHE A 119 4.33 -9.25 8.19
N ILE A 120 4.95 -8.54 9.14
CA ILE A 120 4.71 -7.12 9.40
C ILE A 120 5.09 -6.27 8.17
N ASN A 121 6.25 -6.53 7.58
CA ASN A 121 6.71 -5.81 6.38
C ASN A 121 5.79 -6.06 5.18
N ASP A 122 5.40 -7.33 4.97
CA ASP A 122 4.53 -7.71 3.87
C ASP A 122 3.12 -7.12 4.03
N ILE A 123 2.57 -7.12 5.24
CA ILE A 123 1.22 -6.60 5.49
C ILE A 123 1.18 -5.07 5.41
N GLU A 124 2.22 -4.38 5.91
CA GLU A 124 2.38 -2.94 5.76
C GLU A 124 2.38 -2.55 4.28
N ARG A 125 3.23 -3.22 3.49
CA ARG A 125 3.33 -2.99 2.05
C ARG A 125 2.00 -3.25 1.36
N TYR A 126 1.31 -4.34 1.70
CA TYR A 126 0.01 -4.65 1.11
C TYR A 126 -1.04 -3.57 1.44
N ILE A 127 -1.12 -3.12 2.69
CA ILE A 127 -2.04 -2.08 3.14
C ILE A 127 -1.80 -0.78 2.38
N GLU A 128 -0.55 -0.35 2.24
CA GLU A 128 -0.18 0.88 1.52
C GLU A 128 -0.57 0.78 0.04
N LEU A 129 -0.22 -0.32 -0.63
CA LEU A 129 -0.60 -0.53 -2.03
C LEU A 129 -2.12 -0.51 -2.21
N TYR A 130 -2.88 -1.13 -1.29
CA TYR A 130 -4.33 -1.13 -1.37
C TYR A 130 -4.93 0.25 -1.14
N TYR A 131 -4.39 1.00 -0.17
CA TYR A 131 -4.76 2.39 0.08
C TYR A 131 -4.54 3.27 -1.16
N GLN A 132 -3.40 3.09 -1.84
CA GLN A 132 -3.09 3.80 -3.07
C GLN A 132 -4.06 3.45 -4.19
N THR A 133 -4.36 2.17 -4.42
CA THR A 133 -5.36 1.75 -5.43
C THR A 133 -6.71 2.43 -5.24
N LEU A 134 -7.21 2.53 -3.99
CA LEU A 134 -8.47 3.22 -3.68
C LEU A 134 -8.38 4.73 -3.96
N THR A 135 -7.30 5.36 -3.53
CA THR A 135 -7.08 6.80 -3.69
C THR A 135 -6.96 7.20 -5.16
N LYS A 136 -6.19 6.44 -5.94
CA LYS A 136 -6.01 6.64 -7.39
C LYS A 136 -7.32 6.41 -8.15
N SER A 137 -8.10 5.41 -7.76
CA SER A 137 -9.42 5.16 -8.36
C SER A 137 -10.40 6.30 -8.15
N GLU A 138 -10.45 6.90 -6.96
CA GLU A 138 -11.28 8.07 -6.70
C GLU A 138 -10.81 9.30 -7.47
N GLU A 139 -9.49 9.47 -7.61
CA GLU A 139 -8.90 10.54 -8.40
C GLU A 139 -9.27 10.40 -9.89
N LEU A 140 -9.25 9.18 -10.45
CA LEU A 140 -9.71 8.92 -11.82
C LEU A 140 -11.18 9.31 -12.03
N VAL A 141 -12.04 9.04 -11.05
CA VAL A 141 -13.46 9.45 -11.07
C VAL A 141 -13.56 10.97 -11.05
N ARG A 142 -12.82 11.63 -10.15
CA ARG A 142 -12.80 13.10 -10.02
C ARG A 142 -12.32 13.78 -11.31
N LEU A 143 -11.26 13.27 -11.93
CA LEU A 143 -10.72 13.78 -13.20
C LEU A 143 -11.72 13.60 -14.34
N SER A 144 -12.43 12.47 -14.37
CA SER A 144 -13.50 12.23 -15.35
C SER A 144 -14.65 13.24 -15.21
N GLN A 145 -15.03 13.57 -13.97
CA GLN A 145 -16.07 14.57 -13.70
C GLN A 145 -15.62 15.98 -14.09
N MET A 146 -14.39 16.38 -13.73
CA MET A 146 -13.81 17.65 -14.16
C MET A 146 -13.76 17.80 -15.68
N PHE A 147 -13.47 16.71 -16.40
CA PHE A 147 -13.48 16.72 -17.86
C PHE A 147 -14.85 17.09 -18.41
N ILE A 148 -15.92 16.48 -17.89
CA ILE A 148 -17.31 16.76 -18.31
C ILE A 148 -17.67 18.22 -18.04
N GLU A 149 -17.38 18.71 -16.82
CA GLU A 149 -17.66 20.09 -16.42
C GLU A 149 -16.92 21.10 -17.31
N ASN A 150 -15.63 20.88 -17.55
CA ASN A 150 -14.83 21.75 -18.42
C ASN A 150 -15.28 21.68 -19.88
N GLN A 151 -15.74 20.52 -20.35
CA GLN A 151 -16.30 20.38 -21.69
C GLN A 151 -17.58 21.22 -21.84
N GLU A 152 -18.47 21.20 -20.85
CA GLU A 152 -19.69 22.02 -20.84
C GLU A 152 -19.34 23.51 -20.84
N ILE A 153 -18.48 23.95 -19.92
CA ILE A 153 -18.05 25.36 -19.84
C ILE A 153 -17.40 25.82 -21.16
N ARG A 154 -16.50 25.01 -21.73
CA ARG A 154 -15.86 25.34 -23.02
C ARG A 154 -16.90 25.52 -24.13
N ASN A 155 -17.89 24.63 -24.21
CA ASN A 155 -18.92 24.68 -25.23
C ASN A 155 -19.80 25.93 -25.08
N GLU A 156 -20.07 26.38 -23.85
CA GLU A 156 -20.76 27.66 -23.61
C GLU A 156 -19.97 28.86 -24.15
N TYR A 157 -18.65 28.91 -23.91
CA TYR A 157 -17.80 29.98 -24.45
C TYR A 157 -17.70 29.94 -25.98
N ILE A 158 -17.59 28.75 -26.57
CA ILE A 158 -17.62 28.57 -28.03
C ILE A 158 -18.93 29.14 -28.61
N ALA A 159 -20.06 28.85 -27.98
CA ALA A 159 -21.38 29.35 -28.43
C ALA A 159 -21.60 30.86 -28.20
N SER A 160 -20.73 31.50 -27.41
CA SER A 160 -20.82 32.93 -27.08
C SER A 160 -20.04 33.86 -28.01
N ALA A 161 -19.31 33.33 -28.99
CA ALA A 161 -18.65 34.15 -30.02
C ALA A 161 -19.70 34.92 -30.84
N GLU A 162 -19.55 36.24 -30.97
CA GLU A 162 -20.54 37.10 -31.64
C GLU A 162 -19.95 37.85 -32.86
N THR A 163 -18.62 37.95 -32.96
CA THR A 163 -17.93 38.64 -34.05
C THR A 163 -17.23 37.68 -34.99
N GLU A 164 -17.01 38.11 -36.24
CA GLU A 164 -16.31 37.31 -37.26
C GLU A 164 -14.89 36.92 -36.82
N GLU A 165 -14.19 37.80 -36.11
CA GLU A 165 -12.85 37.54 -35.58
C GLU A 165 -12.86 36.51 -34.44
N GLU A 166 -13.80 36.61 -33.49
CA GLU A 166 -13.98 35.61 -32.43
C GLU A 166 -14.35 34.24 -33.01
N GLU A 167 -15.27 34.19 -33.98
CA GLU A 167 -15.66 32.95 -34.65
C GLU A 167 -14.47 32.31 -35.38
N GLU A 168 -13.66 33.09 -36.11
CA GLU A 168 -12.47 32.59 -36.81
C GLU A 168 -11.45 31.98 -35.83
N GLU A 169 -11.14 32.69 -34.75
CA GLU A 169 -10.17 32.21 -33.75
C GLU A 169 -10.67 30.99 -32.97
N VAL A 170 -11.95 30.96 -32.60
CA VAL A 170 -12.57 29.80 -31.95
C VAL A 170 -12.57 28.59 -32.89
N ASN A 171 -12.89 28.78 -34.17
CA ASN A 171 -12.85 27.69 -35.15
C ASN A 171 -11.45 27.11 -35.31
N ARG A 172 -10.40 27.94 -35.30
CA ARG A 172 -9.01 27.45 -35.30
C ARG A 172 -8.70 26.54 -34.10
N ILE A 173 -9.25 26.86 -32.92
CA ILE A 173 -9.07 26.01 -31.72
C ILE A 173 -9.84 24.70 -31.89
N ILE A 174 -11.06 24.75 -32.41
CA ILE A 174 -11.88 23.56 -32.70
C ILE A 174 -11.16 22.63 -33.69
N ASP A 175 -10.58 23.18 -34.76
CA ASP A 175 -9.82 22.40 -35.74
C ASP A 175 -8.63 21.71 -35.06
N GLN A 176 -7.87 22.42 -34.22
CA GLN A 176 -6.77 21.81 -33.47
C GLN A 176 -7.26 20.70 -32.51
N ILE A 177 -8.40 20.89 -31.84
CA ILE A 177 -9.01 19.88 -30.97
C ILE A 177 -9.41 18.64 -31.77
N ASN A 178 -9.98 18.80 -32.97
CA ASN A 178 -10.41 17.70 -33.82
C ASN A 178 -9.22 16.86 -34.33
N GLU A 179 -8.13 17.53 -34.73
CA GLU A 179 -6.88 16.86 -35.08
C GLU A 179 -6.33 16.06 -33.90
N ASN A 180 -6.22 16.70 -32.73
CA ASN A 180 -5.72 16.08 -31.51
C ASN A 180 -6.61 14.89 -31.08
N SER A 181 -7.93 15.01 -31.17
CA SER A 181 -8.88 13.97 -30.79
C SER A 181 -8.73 12.73 -31.66
N SER A 182 -8.48 12.90 -32.96
CA SER A 182 -8.25 11.78 -33.88
C SER A 182 -6.97 11.01 -33.52
N GLU A 183 -5.92 11.72 -33.10
CA GLU A 183 -4.66 11.11 -32.65
C GLU A 183 -4.83 10.38 -31.31
N LEU A 184 -5.52 11.00 -30.33
CA LEU A 184 -5.82 10.38 -29.05
C LEU A 184 -6.73 9.15 -29.19
N GLU A 185 -7.72 9.16 -30.09
CA GLU A 185 -8.61 8.01 -30.31
C GLU A 185 -7.82 6.78 -30.78
N ASN A 186 -6.90 6.97 -31.73
CA ASN A 186 -6.02 5.91 -32.19
C ASN A 186 -5.11 5.40 -31.06
N SER A 187 -4.49 6.32 -30.32
CA SER A 187 -3.58 5.96 -29.24
C SER A 187 -4.31 5.23 -28.09
N ALA A 188 -5.50 5.66 -27.73
CA ALA A 188 -6.33 5.02 -26.72
C ALA A 188 -6.80 3.63 -27.15
N LYS A 189 -7.06 3.43 -28.44
CA LYS A 189 -7.41 2.12 -28.99
C LYS A 189 -6.24 1.14 -28.88
N GLU A 190 -5.03 1.57 -29.25
CA GLU A 190 -3.82 0.75 -29.09
C GLU A 190 -3.59 0.37 -27.62
N LEU A 191 -3.74 1.31 -26.69
CA LEU A 191 -3.67 1.03 -25.24
C LEU A 191 -4.69 -0.02 -24.77
N GLN A 192 -5.88 -0.04 -25.37
CA GLN A 192 -6.91 -1.05 -25.06
C GLN A 192 -6.57 -2.42 -25.65
N GLU A 193 -5.89 -2.47 -26.79
CA GLU A 193 -5.45 -3.71 -27.45
C GLU A 193 -4.22 -4.33 -26.79
N THR A 194 -3.39 -3.54 -26.11
CA THR A 194 -2.31 -4.04 -25.24
C THR A 194 -2.91 -4.87 -24.11
N THR A 195 -2.35 -6.04 -23.82
CA THR A 195 -2.90 -6.97 -22.81
C THR A 195 -2.15 -6.90 -21.49
N GLU A 196 -0.81 -6.97 -21.55
CA GLU A 196 0.04 -7.00 -20.37
C GLU A 196 0.03 -5.65 -19.65
N PRO A 197 -0.11 -5.61 -18.31
CA PRO A 197 -0.20 -4.33 -17.63
C PRO A 197 1.13 -3.56 -17.63
N GLU A 198 2.29 -4.22 -17.61
CA GLU A 198 3.60 -3.56 -17.83
C GLU A 198 3.67 -2.87 -19.20
N ASP A 199 3.25 -3.56 -20.28
CA ASP A 199 3.24 -2.97 -21.62
C ASP A 199 2.26 -1.78 -21.70
N LYS A 200 1.13 -1.82 -20.98
CA LYS A 200 0.21 -0.68 -20.87
C LYS A 200 0.84 0.51 -20.17
N GLN A 201 1.58 0.26 -19.09
CA GLN A 201 2.27 1.32 -18.35
C GLN A 201 3.31 1.99 -19.24
N ASN A 202 4.15 1.20 -19.91
CA ASN A 202 5.14 1.70 -20.87
C ASN A 202 4.49 2.47 -22.02
N TYR A 203 3.38 1.98 -22.57
CA TYR A 203 2.66 2.67 -23.64
C TYR A 203 2.10 4.04 -23.17
N ILE A 204 1.59 4.13 -21.94
CA ILE A 204 1.15 5.41 -21.36
C ILE A 204 2.32 6.39 -21.31
N ASP A 205 3.47 5.97 -20.78
CA ASP A 205 4.62 6.85 -20.55
C ASP A 205 5.35 7.23 -21.85
N GLU A 206 5.55 6.28 -22.77
CA GLU A 206 6.39 6.46 -23.95
C GLU A 206 5.62 6.98 -25.18
N SER A 207 4.30 6.80 -25.23
CA SER A 207 3.49 7.14 -26.41
C SER A 207 2.37 8.12 -26.08
N LEU A 208 1.49 7.78 -25.14
CA LEU A 208 0.29 8.57 -24.89
C LEU A 208 0.58 9.92 -24.22
N THR A 209 1.43 9.93 -23.19
CA THR A 209 1.83 11.17 -22.49
C THR A 209 2.52 12.16 -23.45
N PRO A 210 3.53 11.76 -24.26
CA PRO A 210 4.12 12.66 -25.25
C PRO A 210 3.14 13.23 -26.28
N ILE A 211 2.12 12.46 -26.70
CA ILE A 211 1.06 12.96 -27.59
C ILE A 211 0.26 14.08 -26.89
N ILE A 212 -0.10 13.89 -25.62
CA ILE A 212 -0.84 14.90 -24.84
C ILE A 212 0.01 16.16 -24.61
N GLU A 213 1.28 16.00 -24.27
CA GLU A 213 2.24 17.11 -24.12
C GLU A 213 2.37 17.93 -25.41
N GLU A 214 2.45 17.25 -26.56
CA GLU A 214 2.47 17.89 -27.88
C GLU A 214 1.17 18.65 -28.17
N HIS A 215 0.00 18.11 -27.79
CA HIS A 215 -1.29 18.78 -27.92
C HIS A 215 -1.35 20.06 -27.08
N ILE A 216 -0.85 20.01 -25.84
CA ILE A 216 -0.70 21.17 -24.95
C ILE A 216 0.20 22.22 -25.59
N ARG A 217 1.35 21.81 -26.15
CA ARG A 217 2.30 22.71 -26.82
C ARG A 217 1.66 23.43 -28.01
N LYS A 218 1.01 22.70 -28.92
CA LYS A 218 0.34 23.27 -30.10
C LYS A 218 -0.71 24.31 -29.72
N LEU A 219 -1.53 24.03 -28.70
CA LEU A 219 -2.53 24.98 -28.20
C LEU A 219 -1.90 26.24 -27.63
N ASN A 220 -0.83 26.10 -26.84
CA ASN A 220 -0.12 27.25 -26.26
C ASN A 220 0.53 28.15 -27.32
N GLU A 221 0.97 27.58 -28.45
CA GLU A 221 1.58 28.32 -29.56
C GLU A 221 0.58 29.08 -30.44
N MET A 222 -0.73 28.89 -30.22
CA MET A 222 -1.75 29.61 -30.97
C MET A 222 -1.74 31.10 -30.62
N ASN A 223 -1.52 31.95 -31.63
CA ASN A 223 -1.71 33.39 -31.52
C ASN A 223 -3.21 33.71 -31.59
N LEU A 224 -3.76 34.27 -30.52
CA LEU A 224 -5.17 34.61 -30.35
C LEU A 224 -5.25 36.02 -29.76
N ASP A 225 -6.12 36.84 -30.30
CA ASP A 225 -6.29 38.25 -29.93
C ASP A 225 -7.61 38.49 -29.18
N THR A 226 -8.61 37.61 -29.32
CA THR A 226 -9.92 37.77 -28.70
C THR A 226 -10.01 37.11 -27.32
N ASP A 227 -10.70 37.77 -26.38
CA ASP A 227 -10.89 37.26 -25.02
C ASP A 227 -11.63 35.91 -25.01
N ILE A 228 -12.62 35.74 -25.90
CA ILE A 228 -13.38 34.50 -26.05
C ILE A 228 -12.47 33.35 -26.47
N ALA A 229 -11.67 33.53 -27.53
CA ALA A 229 -10.78 32.48 -28.00
C ALA A 229 -9.69 32.13 -26.96
N ILE A 230 -9.13 33.15 -26.29
CA ILE A 230 -8.17 32.93 -25.19
C ILE A 230 -8.81 32.10 -24.07
N ARG A 231 -10.08 32.35 -23.73
CA ARG A 231 -10.79 31.60 -22.70
C ARG A 231 -11.08 30.16 -23.14
N VAL A 232 -11.54 29.95 -24.37
CA VAL A 232 -11.73 28.61 -24.96
C VAL A 232 -10.43 27.82 -24.94
N ARG A 233 -9.30 28.42 -25.36
CA ARG A 233 -7.97 27.80 -25.28
C ARG A 233 -7.60 27.44 -23.84
N SER A 234 -7.81 28.35 -22.89
CA SER A 234 -7.49 28.11 -21.47
C SER A 234 -8.23 26.89 -20.91
N ILE A 235 -9.54 26.80 -21.12
CA ILE A 235 -10.34 25.67 -20.64
C ILE A 235 -9.93 24.39 -21.35
N THR A 236 -9.64 24.47 -22.65
CA THR A 236 -9.13 23.33 -23.43
C THR A 236 -7.80 22.81 -22.88
N LEU A 237 -6.87 23.71 -22.53
CA LEU A 237 -5.60 23.35 -21.88
C LEU A 237 -5.83 22.68 -20.52
N GLU A 238 -6.75 23.22 -19.70
CA GLU A 238 -7.14 22.59 -18.42
C GLU A 238 -7.64 21.16 -18.63
N MET A 239 -8.39 20.89 -19.71
CA MET A 239 -8.83 19.55 -20.07
C MET A 239 -7.66 18.64 -20.48
N TYR A 240 -6.68 19.13 -21.25
CA TYR A 240 -5.52 18.32 -21.63
C TYR A 240 -4.59 18.01 -20.45
N TYR A 241 -4.34 18.97 -19.54
CA TYR A 241 -3.64 18.67 -18.28
C TYR A 241 -4.43 17.68 -17.41
N GLY A 242 -5.77 17.78 -17.44
CA GLY A 242 -6.64 16.78 -16.83
C GLY A 242 -6.46 15.38 -17.44
N TYR A 243 -6.31 15.27 -18.75
CA TYR A 243 -6.04 14.00 -19.44
C TYR A 243 -4.66 13.43 -19.13
N GLU A 244 -3.62 14.25 -19.17
CA GLU A 244 -2.25 13.86 -18.79
C GLU A 244 -2.26 13.25 -17.38
N ARG A 245 -2.89 13.95 -16.44
CA ARG A 245 -3.04 13.46 -15.07
C ARG A 245 -3.87 12.18 -15.03
N TYR A 246 -5.00 12.11 -15.74
CA TYR A 246 -5.83 10.90 -15.79
C TYR A 246 -5.04 9.65 -16.20
N TYR A 247 -4.22 9.75 -17.24
CA TYR A 247 -3.43 8.61 -17.69
C TYR A 247 -2.26 8.29 -16.75
N THR A 248 -1.68 9.29 -16.10
CA THR A 248 -0.69 9.08 -15.03
C THR A 248 -1.30 8.29 -13.86
N GLU A 249 -2.44 8.72 -13.34
CA GLU A 249 -3.12 8.01 -12.23
C GLU A 249 -3.57 6.59 -12.67
N ARG A 250 -3.93 6.42 -13.94
CA ARG A 250 -4.30 5.12 -14.51
C ARG A 250 -3.11 4.17 -14.59
N ARG A 251 -1.93 4.66 -14.99
CA ARG A 251 -0.68 3.90 -14.95
C ARG A 251 -0.34 3.47 -13.53
N ASP A 252 -0.36 4.40 -12.58
CA ASP A 252 -0.09 4.11 -11.17
C ASP A 252 -1.04 3.04 -10.63
N THR A 253 -2.33 3.11 -10.99
CA THR A 253 -3.33 2.10 -10.61
C THR A 253 -2.99 0.72 -11.19
N LEU A 254 -2.50 0.63 -12.43
CA LEU A 254 -2.05 -0.64 -13.01
C LEU A 254 -0.87 -1.22 -12.22
N PHE A 255 0.12 -0.38 -11.92
CA PHE A 255 1.29 -0.76 -11.11
C PHE A 255 0.88 -1.32 -9.75
N TYR A 256 0.06 -0.58 -8.98
CA TYR A 256 -0.35 -1.03 -7.64
C TYR A 256 -1.16 -2.32 -7.67
N ASN A 257 -2.01 -2.51 -8.69
CA ASN A 257 -2.76 -3.75 -8.85
C ASN A 257 -1.85 -4.95 -9.15
N GLU A 258 -0.82 -4.79 -10.00
CA GLU A 258 0.16 -5.85 -10.25
C GLU A 258 0.94 -6.21 -8.97
N GLU A 259 1.35 -5.21 -8.19
CA GLU A 259 2.07 -5.43 -6.94
C GLU A 259 1.21 -6.14 -5.89
N LEU A 260 -0.07 -5.77 -5.78
CA LEU A 260 -1.03 -6.47 -4.91
C LEU A 260 -1.24 -7.93 -5.34
N GLU A 261 -1.33 -8.19 -6.65
CA GLU A 261 -1.47 -9.54 -7.19
C GLU A 261 -0.21 -10.39 -6.92
N ARG A 262 0.98 -9.79 -6.97
CA ARG A 262 2.25 -10.45 -6.65
C ARG A 262 2.37 -10.81 -5.18
N LEU A 263 1.99 -9.90 -4.28
CA LEU A 263 2.09 -10.10 -2.83
C LEU A 263 1.14 -11.19 -2.31
N GLN A 264 -0.01 -11.40 -2.96
CA GLN A 264 -1.00 -12.42 -2.61
C GLN A 264 -1.37 -12.43 -1.12
N ILE A 265 -2.41 -11.66 -0.73
CA ILE A 265 -2.82 -11.53 0.68
C ILE A 265 -2.99 -12.86 1.42
N ASP A 266 -3.53 -13.89 0.76
CA ASP A 266 -3.71 -15.21 1.38
C ASP A 266 -2.38 -15.87 1.77
N THR A 267 -1.30 -15.60 1.03
CA THR A 267 0.06 -16.07 1.34
C THR A 267 0.63 -15.32 2.53
N ILE A 268 0.43 -14.00 2.60
CA ILE A 268 0.84 -13.19 3.76
C ILE A 268 0.12 -13.65 5.03
N LEU A 269 -1.21 -13.79 4.98
CA LEU A 269 -2.01 -14.22 6.13
C LEU A 269 -1.71 -15.66 6.58
N GLN A 270 -1.14 -16.51 5.73
CA GLN A 270 -0.69 -17.84 6.13
C GLN A 270 0.52 -17.79 7.06
N GLN A 271 1.35 -16.74 6.99
CA GLN A 271 2.53 -16.57 7.86
C GLN A 271 2.12 -16.48 9.35
N ILE A 272 0.90 -16.01 9.64
CA ILE A 272 0.31 -16.02 10.99
C ILE A 272 0.41 -17.41 11.62
N ASN A 273 -0.08 -18.43 10.91
CA ASN A 273 -0.04 -19.80 11.43
C ASN A 273 1.39 -20.31 11.59
N VAL A 274 2.34 -19.82 10.78
CA VAL A 274 3.74 -20.24 10.82
C VAL A 274 4.42 -19.70 12.07
N TYR A 275 4.36 -18.38 12.31
CA TYR A 275 5.00 -17.82 13.51
C TYR A 275 4.31 -18.32 14.77
N GLU A 276 2.98 -18.46 14.80
CA GLU A 276 2.23 -19.01 15.96
C GLU A 276 2.66 -20.44 16.28
N GLN A 277 2.88 -21.28 15.27
CA GLN A 277 3.36 -22.64 15.46
C GLN A 277 4.78 -22.68 16.03
N LEU A 278 5.67 -21.81 15.54
CA LEU A 278 7.03 -21.68 16.07
C LEU A 278 7.02 -21.15 17.51
N GLU A 279 6.15 -20.20 17.85
CA GLU A 279 5.98 -19.72 19.23
C GLU A 279 5.49 -20.84 20.16
N SER A 280 4.50 -21.63 19.73
CA SER A 280 4.03 -22.79 20.50
C SER A 280 5.16 -23.79 20.72
N THR A 281 5.97 -24.05 19.69
CA THR A 281 7.12 -24.96 19.77
C THR A 281 8.18 -24.45 20.74
N TYR A 282 8.47 -23.15 20.71
CA TYR A 282 9.38 -22.48 21.64
C TYR A 282 8.89 -22.62 23.10
N ILE A 283 7.62 -22.32 23.36
CA ILE A 283 7.02 -22.40 24.70
C ILE A 283 7.04 -23.84 25.21
N GLU A 284 6.59 -24.80 24.40
CA GLU A 284 6.56 -26.22 24.77
C GLU A 284 7.96 -26.76 25.08
N SER A 285 8.95 -26.41 24.26
CA SER A 285 10.34 -26.86 24.45
C SER A 285 10.96 -26.26 25.71
N LEU A 286 10.68 -24.99 26.01
CA LEU A 286 11.14 -24.34 27.24
C LEU A 286 10.49 -24.97 28.49
N GLU A 287 9.19 -25.27 28.44
CA GLU A 287 8.48 -25.96 29.52
C GLU A 287 9.01 -27.38 29.74
N GLU A 288 9.28 -28.14 28.68
CA GLU A 288 9.88 -29.47 28.78
C GLU A 288 11.26 -29.40 29.44
N LEU A 289 12.13 -28.48 28.98
CA LEU A 289 13.46 -28.30 29.55
C LEU A 289 13.43 -27.94 31.04
N ILE A 290 12.49 -27.09 31.46
CA ILE A 290 12.27 -26.74 32.88
C ILE A 290 11.85 -27.97 33.70
N ASN A 291 10.98 -28.83 33.14
CA ASN A 291 10.48 -30.00 33.85
C ASN A 291 11.53 -31.13 33.97
N GLU A 292 12.52 -31.15 33.08
CA GLU A 292 13.63 -32.12 33.09
C GLU A 292 14.82 -31.71 33.96
N SER A 293 14.94 -30.41 34.29
CA SER A 293 15.99 -29.82 35.14
C SER A 293 15.77 -29.99 36.64
#